data_AF-A0A2D5PT11-F1
#
_entry.id   AF-A0A2D5PT11-F1
#
_cell.length_a   1.000
_cell.length_b   1.000
_cell.length_c   1.000
_cell.angle_alpha   90.00
_cell.angle_beta   90.00
_cell.angle_gamma   90.00
#
_symmetry.space_group_name_H-M   'P 1'
#
loop_
_entity.id
_entity.type
_entity.pdbx_description
1 polymer ?
#
loop_
_entity_poly.entity_id
_entity_poly.type
_entity_poly.pdbx_seq_one_letter_code
_entity_poly.pdbx_strand_id
1 'polypeptide(L)'
;MIKRIVKMEFIDDKVESFITIYNSSKKMILTFKGCHSVELLRDVNAQNVFFTFSIWDSEAHLNQYRKSVTFKEIWSKTKPLFCNKAKAWSVEEI
;
A
#
# COMPACT_ATOMS: atom_id res chain seq x y z
N MET A 1 -10.60 -5.67 -14.11
CA MET A 1 -10.19 -5.21 -12.76
C MET A 1 -8.87 -5.87 -12.42
N ILE A 2 -8.00 -5.17 -11.70
CA ILE A 2 -6.71 -5.70 -11.25
C ILE A 2 -6.63 -5.71 -9.73
N LYS A 3 -5.87 -6.65 -9.18
CA LYS A 3 -5.48 -6.69 -7.77
C LYS A 3 -4.04 -6.19 -7.66
N ARG A 4 -3.78 -5.24 -6.78
CA ARG A 4 -2.45 -4.69 -6.50
C ARG A 4 -1.98 -5.15 -5.12
N ILE A 5 -0.88 -5.89 -5.12
CA ILE A 5 -0.22 -6.41 -3.93
C ILE A 5 1.10 -5.66 -3.75
N VAL A 6 1.35 -5.11 -2.57
CA VAL A 6 2.64 -4.48 -2.23
C VAL A 6 3.16 -5.08 -0.94
N LYS A 7 4.28 -5.81 -1.00
CA LYS A 7 5.02 -6.28 0.17
C LYS A 7 5.94 -5.18 0.67
N MET A 8 5.87 -4.90 1.96
CA MET A 8 6.70 -3.93 2.67
C MET A 8 7.31 -4.58 3.89
N GLU A 9 8.59 -4.33 4.13
CA GLU A 9 9.31 -4.84 5.29
C GLU A 9 9.85 -3.62 6.05
N PHE A 10 9.47 -3.50 7.32
CA PHE A 10 9.76 -2.34 8.15
C PHE A 10 10.88 -2.63 9.13
N ILE A 11 11.56 -1.58 9.56
CA ILE A 11 12.40 -1.61 10.76
C ILE A 11 11.47 -1.84 11.96
N ASP A 12 11.85 -2.73 12.89
CA ASP A 12 10.97 -3.20 13.97
C ASP A 12 10.40 -2.07 14.83
N ASP A 13 11.21 -1.05 15.14
CA ASP A 13 10.79 0.13 15.93
C ASP A 13 9.91 1.12 15.14
N LYS A 14 9.73 0.92 13.83
CA LYS A 14 8.91 1.77 12.95
C LYS A 14 7.54 1.18 12.61
N VAL A 15 7.25 -0.04 13.07
CA VAL A 15 5.98 -0.73 12.76
C VAL A 15 4.76 0.11 13.18
N GLU A 16 4.72 0.63 14.40
CA GLU A 16 3.60 1.45 14.89
C GLU A 16 3.46 2.77 14.12
N SER A 17 4.59 3.36 13.71
CA SER A 17 4.59 4.57 12.88
C SER A 17 3.95 4.29 11.51
N PHE A 18 4.28 3.15 10.89
CA PHE A 18 3.66 2.73 9.64
C PHE A 18 2.16 2.48 9.77
N ILE A 19 1.73 1.77 10.82
CA ILE A 19 0.29 1.49 11.06
C ILE A 19 -0.49 2.80 11.18
N THR A 20 0.07 3.79 11.89
CA THR A 20 -0.52 5.13 12.02
C THR A 20 -0.64 5.84 10.67
N ILE A 21 0.44 5.82 9.86
CA ILE A 21 0.42 6.38 8.50
C ILE A 21 -0.66 5.69 7.66
N TYR A 22 -0.74 4.36 7.67
CA TYR A 22 -1.74 3.62 6.91
C TYR A 22 -3.17 3.99 7.33
N ASN A 23 -3.46 4.00 8.64
CA ASN A 23 -4.80 4.31 9.15
C ASN A 23 -5.26 5.72 8.78
N SER A 24 -4.34 6.70 8.83
CA SER A 24 -4.63 8.08 8.39
C SER A 24 -4.84 8.18 6.87
N SER A 25 -4.21 7.30 6.09
CA SER A 25 -4.19 7.35 4.64
C SER A 25 -5.32 6.55 3.98
N LYS A 26 -5.81 5.48 4.62
CA LYS A 26 -6.75 4.51 4.05
C LYS A 26 -7.97 5.18 3.42
N LYS A 27 -8.62 6.10 4.14
CA LYS A 27 -9.82 6.81 3.66
C LYS A 27 -9.54 7.61 2.39
N MET A 28 -8.38 8.28 2.32
CA MET A 28 -7.99 9.05 1.13
C MET A 28 -7.76 8.14 -0.08
N ILE A 29 -7.14 6.97 0.11
CA ILE A 29 -6.90 6.00 -0.98
C ILE A 29 -8.23 5.51 -1.55
N LEU A 30 -9.20 5.19 -0.69
CA LEU A 30 -10.53 4.73 -1.10
C LEU A 30 -11.34 5.78 -1.88
N THR A 31 -11.00 7.07 -1.76
CA THR A 31 -11.69 8.12 -2.55
C THR A 31 -11.18 8.24 -4.00
N PHE A 32 -10.09 7.55 -4.37
CA PHE A 32 -9.60 7.60 -5.74
C PHE A 32 -10.53 6.87 -6.70
N LYS A 33 -10.81 7.50 -7.85
CA LYS A 33 -11.62 6.91 -8.90
C LYS A 33 -11.08 5.54 -9.30
N GLY A 34 -11.97 4.55 -9.31
CA GLY A 34 -11.66 3.17 -9.67
C GLY A 34 -10.90 2.38 -8.62
N CYS A 35 -10.72 2.90 -7.39
CA CYS A 35 -10.31 2.10 -6.23
C CYS A 35 -11.55 1.52 -5.56
N HIS A 36 -11.61 0.19 -5.44
CA HIS A 36 -12.75 -0.50 -4.81
C HIS A 36 -12.45 -0.92 -3.36
N SER A 37 -11.22 -1.32 -3.10
CA SER A 37 -10.79 -1.71 -1.76
C SER A 37 -9.29 -1.46 -1.56
N VAL A 38 -8.91 -1.28 -0.30
CA VAL A 38 -7.53 -1.37 0.17
C VAL A 38 -7.52 -1.96 1.58
N GLU A 39 -6.74 -3.02 1.73
CA GLU A 39 -6.57 -3.79 2.94
C GLU A 39 -5.11 -3.78 3.36
N LEU A 40 -4.90 -3.79 4.67
CA LEU A 40 -3.58 -3.98 5.26
C LEU A 40 -3.54 -5.37 5.87
N LEU A 41 -2.60 -6.16 5.43
CA LEU A 41 -2.35 -7.50 5.90
C LEU A 41 -0.97 -7.52 6.56
N ARG A 42 -0.81 -8.34 7.59
CA ARG A 42 0.48 -8.58 8.25
C ARG A 42 0.83 -10.05 8.08
N ASP A 43 2.10 -10.33 7.84
CA ASP A 43 2.60 -11.71 7.83
C ASP A 43 2.41 -12.37 9.20
N VAL A 44 2.04 -13.64 9.21
CA VAL A 44 1.78 -14.37 10.46
C VAL A 44 3.07 -14.81 11.17
N ASN A 45 4.18 -14.91 10.45
CA ASN A 45 5.47 -15.38 10.96
C ASN A 45 6.45 -14.21 11.19
N ALA A 46 6.28 -13.08 10.49
CA ALA A 46 7.16 -11.92 10.58
C ALA A 46 6.36 -10.62 10.81
N GLN A 47 6.33 -10.14 12.06
CA GLN A 47 5.49 -9.00 12.47
C GLN A 47 5.87 -7.67 11.82
N ASN A 48 7.09 -7.55 11.30
CA ASN A 48 7.58 -6.38 10.57
C ASN A 48 7.30 -6.45 9.06
N VAL A 49 6.69 -7.54 8.57
CA VAL A 49 6.32 -7.72 7.16
C VAL A 49 4.83 -7.47 6.98
N PHE A 50 4.51 -6.56 6.07
CA PHE A 50 3.14 -6.17 5.76
C PHE A 50 2.88 -6.22 4.26
N PHE A 51 1.60 -6.33 3.93
CA PHE A 51 1.11 -6.27 2.56
C PHE A 51 -0.04 -5.28 2.48
N THR A 52 -0.06 -4.45 1.43
CA THR A 52 -1.31 -3.86 1.00
C THR A 52 -1.90 -4.67 -0.14
N PHE A 53 -3.18 -4.96 -0.04
CA PHE A 53 -3.98 -5.59 -1.08
C PHE A 53 -5.06 -4.61 -1.51
N SER A 54 -5.11 -4.23 -2.77
CA SER A 54 -6.10 -3.27 -3.27
C SER A 54 -6.68 -3.69 -4.60
N ILE A 55 -7.94 -3.35 -4.83
CA ILE A 55 -8.67 -3.70 -6.06
C ILE A 55 -8.93 -2.43 -6.86
N TRP A 56 -8.61 -2.48 -8.15
CA TRP A 56 -8.75 -1.36 -9.07
C TRP A 56 -9.49 -1.74 -10.34
N ASP A 57 -10.25 -0.80 -10.92
CA ASP A 57 -10.94 -0.99 -12.20
C ASP A 57 -9.96 -1.38 -13.32
N SER A 58 -8.82 -0.67 -13.39
CA SER A 58 -7.78 -0.91 -14.39
C SER A 58 -6.42 -0.39 -13.92
N GLU A 59 -5.37 -0.78 -14.65
CA GLU A 59 -4.02 -0.27 -14.41
C GLU A 59 -3.93 1.26 -14.60
N ALA A 60 -4.74 1.84 -15.49
CA ALA A 60 -4.79 3.30 -15.67
C ALA A 60 -5.25 4.03 -14.39
N HIS A 61 -6.30 3.53 -13.73
CA HIS A 61 -6.79 4.09 -12.46
C HIS A 61 -5.73 3.98 -11.34
N LEU A 62 -5.09 2.81 -11.22
CA LEU A 62 -3.98 2.61 -10.28
C LEU A 62 -2.82 3.60 -10.56
N ASN A 63 -2.44 3.77 -11.82
CA ASN A 63 -1.35 4.67 -12.18
C ASN A 63 -1.70 6.15 -11.98
N GLN A 64 -2.96 6.54 -12.11
CA GLN A 64 -3.42 7.88 -11.74
C GLN A 64 -3.22 8.14 -10.24
N TYR A 65 -3.62 7.18 -9.39
CA TYR A 65 -3.34 7.24 -7.96
C TYR A 65 -1.82 7.32 -7.68
N ARG A 66 -1.00 6.45 -8.30
CA ARG A 66 0.46 6.43 -8.09
C ARG A 66 1.18 7.73 -8.50
N LYS A 67 0.62 8.50 -9.43
CA LYS A 67 1.16 9.79 -9.87
C LYS A 67 0.65 10.97 -9.03
N SER A 68 -0.35 10.75 -8.18
CA SER A 68 -0.99 11.79 -7.36
C SER A 68 -0.06 12.37 -6.30
N VAL A 69 -0.40 13.58 -5.84
CA VAL A 69 0.26 14.23 -4.70
C VAL A 69 0.07 13.39 -3.43
N THR A 70 -1.14 12.88 -3.20
CA THR A 70 -1.46 12.03 -2.06
C THR A 70 -0.56 10.80 -1.98
N PHE A 71 -0.34 10.09 -3.11
CA PHE A 71 0.58 8.95 -3.11
C PHE A 71 2.01 9.37 -2.76
N LYS A 72 2.50 10.48 -3.33
CA LYS A 72 3.85 10.99 -3.04
C LYS A 72 4.02 11.35 -1.56
N GLU A 73 3.03 11.97 -0.95
CA GLU A 73 3.05 12.36 0.47
C GLU A 73 3.00 11.15 1.41
N ILE A 74 2.18 10.15 1.11
CA ILE A 74 2.12 8.91 1.90
C ILE A 74 3.44 8.15 1.75
N TRP A 75 3.95 8.03 0.52
CA TRP A 75 5.14 7.26 0.22
C TRP A 75 6.43 7.91 0.75
N SER A 76 6.51 9.23 0.78
CA SER A 76 7.66 9.95 1.37
C SER A 76 7.78 9.71 2.88
N LYS A 77 6.66 9.50 3.58
CA LYS A 77 6.63 9.14 5.01
C LYS A 77 6.85 7.65 5.25
N THR A 78 6.35 6.80 4.35
CA THR A 78 6.39 5.34 4.51
C THR A 78 7.75 4.75 4.13
N LYS A 79 8.34 5.19 3.01
CA LYS A 79 9.58 4.64 2.45
C LYS A 79 10.79 4.69 3.41
N PRO A 80 11.00 5.75 4.20
CA PRO A 80 12.10 5.81 5.17
C PRO A 80 12.01 4.76 6.29
N LEU A 81 10.83 4.15 6.49
CA LEU A 81 10.61 3.16 7.54
C LEU A 81 11.02 1.74 7.12
N PHE A 82 11.39 1.54 5.86
CA PHE A 82 11.71 0.22 5.32
C PHE A 82 13.10 -0.26 5.73
N CYS A 83 13.19 -1.55 6.05
CA CYS A 83 14.47 -2.25 6.14
C CYS A 83 14.89 -2.85 4.77
N ASN A 84 13.92 -3.12 3.88
CA ASN A 84 14.15 -3.65 2.54
C ASN A 84 13.30 -2.93 1.47
N LYS A 85 13.76 -2.95 0.22
CA LYS A 85 13.01 -2.37 -0.89
C LYS A 85 11.65 -3.08 -1.05
N ALA A 86 10.56 -2.31 -1.01
CA ALA A 86 9.22 -2.82 -1.25
C ALA A 86 9.10 -3.51 -2.62
N LYS A 87 8.35 -4.61 -2.66
CA LYS A 87 8.05 -5.39 -3.88
C LYS A 87 6.57 -5.28 -4.19
N ALA A 88 6.21 -5.22 -5.47
CA ALA A 88 4.83 -4.99 -5.83
C ALA A 88 4.41 -5.66 -7.14
N TRP A 89 3.18 -6.16 -7.18
CA TRP A 89 2.60 -6.91 -8.28
C TRP A 89 1.21 -6.37 -8.61
N SER A 90 0.91 -6.26 -9.90
CA SER A 90 -0.46 -6.07 -10.39
C SER A 90 -0.86 -7.38 -11.06
N VAL A 91 -1.96 -7.98 -10.61
CA VAL A 91 -2.39 -9.32 -11.06
C VAL A 91 -3.86 -9.32 -11.44
N GLU A 92 -4.23 -10.29 -12.27
CA GLU A 92 -5.61 -10.62 -12.61
C GLU A 92 -6.01 -11.95 -11.93
N GLU A 93 -7.30 -12.14 -11.71
CA GLU A 93 -7.87 -13.41 -11.25
C GLU A 93 -8.25 -14.26 -12.47
N ILE A 94 -8.11 -15.58 -12.37
CA ILE A 94 -8.43 -16.56 -13.42
C ILE A 94 -9.79 -17.19 -13.13
#